data_AF-A0A0R0BU51-F1
#
_entry.id   AF-A0A0R0BU51-F1
#
_cell.length_a   1.000
_cell.length_b   1.000
_cell.length_c   1.000
_cell.angle_alpha   90.00
_cell.angle_beta   90.00
_cell.angle_gamma   90.00
#
_symmetry.space_group_name_H-M   'P 1'
#
loop_
_entity.id
_entity.type
_entity.pdbx_description
1 polymer ?
#
loop_
_entity_poly.entity_id
_entity_poly.type
_entity_poly.pdbx_seq_one_letter_code
_entity_poly.pdbx_strand_id
1 'polypeptide(L)' 'MTKFRSEQLDIFRDDPARRARAYRIAADAALAQGDNQFFTAQERHDNYIAEAERLERLAGMTRNGT' A
#
# COMPACT_ATOMS: atom_id res chain seq x y z
N MET A 1 -38.89 9.03 2.15
CA MET A 1 -37.72 9.94 2.16
C MET A 1 -36.55 9.13 2.68
N THR A 2 -35.89 8.36 1.81
CA THR A 2 -34.88 7.38 2.21
C THR A 2 -33.50 8.00 2.03
N LYS A 3 -32.81 8.29 3.14
CA LYS A 3 -31.39 8.65 3.14
C LYS A 3 -30.61 7.52 2.48
N PHE A 4 -30.06 7.76 1.30
CA PHE A 4 -28.99 6.92 0.79
C PHE A 4 -27.80 7.11 1.72
N ARG A 5 -27.56 6.03 2.47
CA ARG A 5 -26.56 5.90 3.52
C ARG A 5 -25.19 6.15 2.88
N SER A 6 -24.47 7.15 3.38
CA SER A 6 -23.14 7.58 2.95
C SER A 6 -22.05 6.53 3.26
N GLU A 7 -22.31 5.25 3.02
CA GLU A 7 -21.40 4.12 3.27
C GLU A 7 -20.58 3.76 2.03
N GLN A 8 -20.92 4.30 0.85
CA GLN A 8 -20.25 3.95 -0.40
C GLN A 8 -18.93 4.70 -0.65
N LEU A 9 -18.56 5.67 0.19
CA LEU A 9 -17.36 6.50 0.00
C LEU A 9 -16.21 6.19 0.97
N ASP A 10 -16.36 5.25 1.91
CA ASP A 10 -15.31 4.94 2.90
C ASP A 10 -14.24 3.95 2.38
N ILE A 11 -14.41 3.38 1.18
CA ILE A 11 -13.34 2.66 0.47
C ILE A 11 -12.23 3.60 -0.06
N PHE A 12 -12.51 4.91 -0.15
CA PHE A 12 -11.56 5.93 -0.60
C PHE A 12 -10.80 6.58 0.54
N ARG A 13 -10.95 6.12 1.79
CA ARG A 13 -10.02 6.54 2.82
C ARG A 13 -8.68 5.86 2.50
N ASP A 14 -7.85 6.64 1.82
CA ASP A 14 -6.51 6.34 1.35
C ASP A 14 -5.61 6.10 2.57
N ASP A 15 -5.87 5.02 3.31
CA ASP A 15 -5.19 4.64 4.54
C ASP A 15 -3.77 4.21 4.15
N PRO A 16 -2.76 5.09 4.37
CA PRO A 16 -1.41 4.80 3.92
C PRO A 16 -0.84 3.62 4.70
N ALA A 17 -1.29 3.35 5.93
CA ALA A 17 -0.85 2.21 6.70
C ALA A 17 -1.40 0.89 6.13
N ARG A 18 -2.67 0.87 5.72
CA ARG A 18 -3.25 -0.31 5.04
C ARG A 18 -2.57 -0.57 3.69
N ARG A 19 -2.30 0.49 2.92
CA ARG A 19 -1.57 0.36 1.64
C ARG A 19 -0.14 -0.10 1.85
N ALA A 20 0.58 0.43 2.84
CA ALA A 20 1.93 0.00 3.17
C ALA A 20 1.99 -1.51 3.45
N ARG A 21 1.05 -2.04 4.24
CA ARG A 21 0.95 -3.49 4.50
C ARG A 21 0.75 -4.30 3.22
N ALA A 22 -0.09 -3.83 2.29
CA ALA A 22 -0.29 -4.50 1.01
C ALA A 22 1.01 -4.55 0.18
N TYR A 23 1.79 -3.47 0.18
CA TYR A 23 3.09 -3.43 -0.48
C TYR A 23 4.12 -4.34 0.18
N ARG A 24 4.14 -4.47 1.52
CA ARG A 24 4.99 -5.46 2.21
C ARG A 24 4.67 -6.90 1.76
N ILE A 25 3.39 -7.26 1.70
CA ILE A 25 2.95 -8.58 1.22
C ILE A 25 3.36 -8.79 -0.26
N ALA A 26 3.23 -7.75 -1.09
CA ALA A 26 3.65 -7.82 -2.48
C ALA A 26 5.18 -7.98 -2.64
N ALA A 27 5.98 -7.37 -1.76
CA ALA A 27 7.43 -7.55 -1.73
C ALA A 27 7.80 -9.01 -1.47
N ASP A 28 7.21 -9.63 -0.45
CA ASP A 28 7.44 -11.05 -0.14
C ASP A 28 7.01 -11.96 -1.30
N ALA A 29 5.86 -11.66 -1.90
CA ALA A 29 5.36 -12.41 -3.06
C ALA A 29 6.26 -12.24 -4.30
N ALA A 30 6.90 -11.08 -4.48
CA ALA A 30 7.76 -10.83 -5.63
C ALA A 30 8.95 -11.80 -5.69
N LEU A 31 9.56 -12.10 -4.54
CA LEU A 31 10.65 -13.08 -4.44
C LEU A 31 10.16 -14.51 -4.74
N ALA A 32 8.95 -14.87 -4.31
CA ALA A 32 8.37 -16.18 -4.56
C ALA A 32 7.96 -16.42 -6.02
N GLN A 33 7.63 -15.34 -6.75
CA GLN A 33 7.19 -15.41 -8.15
C GLN A 33 8.33 -15.44 -9.17
N GLY A 34 9.56 -15.13 -8.76
CA GLY A 34 10.73 -15.08 -9.65
C GLY A 34 10.71 -13.89 -10.61
N ASP A 35 11.67 -13.83 -11.53
CA ASP A 35 11.81 -12.73 -12.49
C ASP A 35 10.61 -12.64 -13.43
N ASN A 36 10.30 -11.43 -13.90
CA ASN A 36 9.34 -11.23 -14.99
C ASN A 36 10.05 -10.69 -16.24
N GLN A 37 9.29 -10.40 -17.28
CA GLN A 37 9.82 -9.98 -18.58
C GLN A 37 10.56 -8.62 -18.54
N PHE A 38 10.37 -7.82 -17.50
CA PHE A 38 10.85 -6.44 -17.41
C PHE A 38 11.75 -6.16 -16.21
N PHE A 39 11.56 -6.90 -15.12
CA PHE A 39 12.22 -6.68 -13.83
C PHE A 39 12.51 -8.01 -13.14
N THR A 40 13.68 -8.07 -12.53
CA THR A 40 14.05 -9.16 -11.62
C THR A 40 13.13 -9.20 -10.40
N ALA A 41 13.03 -10.36 -9.76
CA ALA A 41 12.31 -10.54 -8.51
C ALA A 41 12.80 -9.55 -7.44
N GLN A 42 14.12 -9.33 -7.39
CA GLN A 42 14.76 -8.43 -6.45
C GLN A 42 14.40 -6.96 -6.72
N GLU A 43 14.45 -6.49 -7.98
CA GLU A 43 14.07 -5.11 -8.32
C GLU A 43 12.61 -4.81 -7.96
N ARG A 44 11.71 -5.78 -8.16
CA ARG A 44 10.30 -5.63 -7.77
C ARG A 44 10.14 -5.62 -6.26
N HIS A 45 10.83 -6.52 -5.55
CA HIS A 45 10.86 -6.55 -4.10
C HIS A 45 11.29 -5.18 -3.55
N ASP A 46 12.42 -4.65 -4.03
CA ASP A 46 12.99 -3.40 -3.56
C ASP A 46 12.07 -2.21 -3.85
N ASN A 47 11.41 -2.21 -5.01
CA ASN A 47 10.40 -1.20 -5.35
C ASN A 47 9.21 -1.23 -4.38
N TYR A 48 8.66 -2.42 -4.09
CA TYR A 48 7.54 -2.56 -3.16
C TYR A 48 7.93 -2.20 -1.72
N ILE A 49 9.15 -2.51 -1.28
CA ILE A 49 9.67 -2.06 0.02
C ILE A 49 9.75 -0.54 0.08
N ALA A 50 10.34 0.11 -0.92
CA ALA A 50 10.47 1.57 -0.96
C ALA A 50 9.10 2.28 -0.90
N GLU A 51 8.09 1.76 -1.60
CA GLU A 51 6.74 2.31 -1.57
C GLU A 51 6.03 2.05 -0.23
N ALA A 52 6.24 0.88 0.39
CA ALA A 52 5.74 0.61 1.73
C ALA A 52 6.31 1.60 2.76
N GLU A 53 7.62 1.85 2.74
CA GLU A 53 8.29 2.79 3.64
C GLU A 53 7.83 4.24 3.42
N ARG A 54 7.58 4.63 2.16
CA ARG A 54 7.00 5.95 1.84
C ARG A 54 5.63 6.11 2.48
N LEU A 55 4.79 5.09 2.38
CA LEU A 55 3.44 5.08 2.93
C LEU A 55 3.41 4.99 4.45
N GLU A 56 4.34 4.24 5.07
CA GLU A 56 4.54 4.19 6.53
C GLU A 56 4.90 5.58 7.07
N ARG A 57 5.79 6.30 6.40
CA ARG A 57 6.12 7.69 6.74
C ARG A 57 4.91 8.62 6.61
N LEU A 58 4.14 8.48 5.53
CA LEU A 58 2.92 9.27 5.33
C LEU A 58 1.89 9.01 6.43
N ALA A 59 1.66 7.74 6.80
CA ALA A 59 0.80 7.37 7.91
C ALA A 59 1.28 7.99 9.24
N GLY A 60 2.58 7.95 9.51
CA GLY A 60 3.18 8.58 10.70
C GLY A 60 3.00 10.10 10.73
N MET A 61 3.13 10.78 9.59
CA MET A 61 2.89 12.23 9.48
C MET A 61 1.41 12.57 9.71
N THR A 62 0.48 11.81 9.13
CA THR A 62 -0.96 12.05 9.34
C THR A 62 -1.39 11.86 10.78
N ARG A 63 -0.69 11.00 11.55
CA ARG A 63 -0.98 10.76 12.98
C ARG A 63 -0.39 11.82 13.92
N ASN A 64 0.65 12.54 13.49
CA ASN A 64 1.34 13.56 14.28
C ASN A 64 0.93 15.00 13.91
N GLY A 65 -0.01 15.17 12.98
CA GLY A 65 -0.43 16.47 12.41
C GLY A 65 -1.81 16.97 12.84
N THR A 66 -2.31 16.56 14.02
CA THR A 66 -3.57 17.07 14.61
C THR A 66 -3.34 17.60 16.01
#